data_AF-A0A4Y7T0Y5-F1
#
_entry.id   AF-A0A4Y7T0Y5-F1
#
_cell.length_a   1.000
_cell.length_b   1.000
_cell.length_c   1.000
_cell.angle_alpha   90.00
_cell.angle_beta   90.00
_cell.angle_gamma   90.00
#
_symmetry.space_group_name_H-M   'P 1'
#
loop_
_entity.id
_entity.type
_entity.pdbx_description
1 polymer ?
#
loop_
_entity_poly.entity_id
_entity_poly.type
_entity_poly.pdbx_seq_one_letter_code
_entity_poly.pdbx_strand_id
1 'polypeptide(L)' 'MVIKDVCTRWNLTHAMLARALLLSDAIDDWVHGNKEYRSLGLRPKEWEGLRVMCRILEVCPLSPCTSCFGTQVFSILV' A
#
# COMPACT_ATOMS: atom_id res chain seq x y z
N MET A 1 -12.76 -5.40 11.29
CA MET A 1 -12.45 -4.18 12.06
C MET A 1 -10.95 -4.08 12.15
N VAL A 2 -10.34 -3.08 11.50
CA VAL A 2 -8.87 -2.97 11.42
C VAL A 2 -8.44 -1.85 12.35
N ILE A 3 -7.96 -2.19 13.54
CA ILE A 3 -7.28 -1.26 14.43
C ILE A 3 -5.80 -1.32 14.04
N LYS A 4 -5.22 -0.22 13.55
CA LYS A 4 -3.79 -0.13 13.19
C LYS A 4 -3.20 1.24 13.55
N ASP A 5 -2.09 1.17 14.29
CA ASP A 5 -1.38 2.22 15.06
C ASP A 5 -0.83 3.42 14.29
N VAL A 6 -1.17 3.60 13.00
CA VAL A 6 -0.84 4.83 12.29
C VAL A 6 -2.11 5.34 11.59
N CYS A 7 -2.76 6.32 12.22
CA CYS A 7 -3.93 7.05 11.71
C CYS A 7 -3.67 7.88 10.44
N THR A 8 -2.57 7.67 9.72
CA THR A 8 -2.21 8.52 8.58
C THR A 8 -2.56 7.85 7.24
N ARG A 9 -3.31 8.62 6.45
CA ARG A 9 -3.62 8.64 5.01
C ARG A 9 -2.93 7.63 4.06
N TRP A 10 -1.73 7.17 4.35
CA TRP A 10 -0.89 6.34 3.49
C TRP A 10 -1.23 4.85 3.57
N ASN A 11 -1.93 4.40 4.62
CA ASN A 11 -2.48 3.03 4.68
C ASN A 11 -3.53 2.77 3.59
N LEU A 12 -4.34 3.78 3.24
CA LEU A 12 -5.29 3.68 2.13
C LEU A 12 -4.56 3.61 0.79
N THR A 13 -3.49 4.39 0.62
CA THR A 13 -2.63 4.32 -0.57
C THR A 13 -1.99 2.95 -0.71
N HIS A 14 -1.43 2.38 0.37
CA HIS A 14 -0.89 1.01 0.35
C HIS A 14 -1.96 -0.01 -0.05
N ALA A 15 -3.15 0.03 0.56
CA ALA A 15 -4.24 -0.89 0.22
C ALA A 15 -4.70 -0.74 -1.23
N MET A 16 -4.78 0.49 -1.75
CA MET A 16 -5.11 0.78 -3.14
C MET A 16 -4.05 0.21 -4.09
N LEU A 17 -2.77 0.42 -3.80
CA LEU A 17 -1.66 -0.10 -4.61
C LEU A 17 -1.62 -1.62 -4.60
N ALA A 18 -1.75 -2.25 -3.42
CA ALA A 18 -1.81 -3.70 -3.30
C ALA A 18 -2.98 -4.28 -4.10
N ARG A 19 -4.15 -3.61 -4.09
CA ARG A 19 -5.31 -4.03 -4.87
C ARG A 19 -5.11 -3.83 -6.37
N ALA A 20 -4.51 -2.72 -6.79
CA ALA A 20 -4.20 -2.46 -8.19
C ALA A 20 -3.21 -3.48 -8.75
N LEU A 21 -2.17 -3.84 -7.97
CA LEU A 21 -1.21 -4.87 -8.34
C LEU A 21 -1.85 -6.27 -8.45
N LEU A 22 -2.77 -6.60 -7.55
CA LEU A 22 -3.51 -7.86 -7.62
C LEU A 22 -4.40 -7.96 -8.88
N LEU A 23 -4.90 -6.82 -9.36
CA LEU A 23 -5.81 -6.73 -10.50
C LEU A 23 -5.12 -6.24 -11.77
N SER A 24 -3.79 -6.24 -11.85
CA SER A 24 -3.04 -5.61 -12.95
C SER A 24 -3.50 -6.10 -14.31
N ASP A 25 -3.66 -7.40 -14.48
CA ASP A 25 -4.03 -8.01 -15.77
C ASP A 25 -5.45 -7.62 -16.18
N ALA A 26 -6.39 -7.64 -15.22
CA ALA A 26 -7.77 -7.23 -15.46
C ALA A 26 -7.89 -5.72 -15.77
N ILE A 27 -7.04 -4.89 -15.15
CA ILE A 27 -6.97 -3.46 -15.42
C ILE A 27 -6.41 -3.22 -16.83
N ASP A 28 -5.33 -3.90 -17.20
CA ASP A 28 -4.70 -3.77 -18.52
C ASP A 28 -5.66 -4.24 -19.64
N ASP A 29 -6.34 -5.37 -19.45
CA ASP A 29 -7.37 -5.87 -20.38
C ASP A 29 -8.52 -4.88 -20.55
N TRP A 30 -9.01 -4.33 -19.44
CA TRP A 30 -10.11 -3.36 -19.45
C TRP A 30 -9.68 -2.05 -20.15
N VAL A 31 -8.49 -1.54 -19.87
CA VAL A 31 -7.94 -0.34 -20.52
C VAL A 31 -7.71 -0.58 -22.02
N HIS A 32 -7.27 -1.78 -22.41
CA HIS A 32 -7.10 -2.13 -23.82
C HIS A 32 -8.44 -2.10 -24.58
N GLY A 33 -9.52 -2.58 -23.95
CA GLY A 33 -10.88 -2.58 -24.49
C GLY A 33 -11.51 -1.18 -24.60
N ASN A 34 -11.14 -0.25 -23.71
CA ASN A 34 -11.71 1.10 -23.65
C ASN A 34 -10.75 2.16 -24.23
N LYS A 35 -10.93 2.51 -25.51
CA LYS A 35 -10.03 3.40 -26.27
C LYS A 35 -9.75 4.74 -25.58
N GLU A 36 -10.72 5.29 -24.87
CA GLU A 36 -10.62 6.58 -24.17
C GLU A 36 -9.64 6.56 -22.98
N TYR A 37 -9.39 5.39 -22.38
CA TYR A 37 -8.52 5.24 -21.22
C TYR A 37 -7.12 4.70 -21.57
N ARG A 38 -6.84 4.39 -22.83
CA ARG A 38 -5.53 3.85 -23.25
C ARG A 38 -4.35 4.74 -22.90
N SER A 39 -4.54 6.06 -22.89
CA SER A 39 -3.51 7.01 -22.48
C SER A 39 -3.22 6.98 -20.97
N LEU A 40 -4.12 6.40 -20.17
CA LEU A 40 -3.96 6.20 -18.73
C LEU A 40 -3.41 4.81 -18.37
N GLY A 41 -3.24 3.93 -19.37
CA GLY A 41 -2.67 2.61 -19.18
C GLY A 41 -1.23 2.70 -18.68
N LEU A 42 -0.88 1.84 -17.74
CA LEU A 42 0.45 1.78 -17.18
C LEU A 42 1.34 0.87 -18.03
N ARG A 43 2.56 1.31 -18.30
CA ARG A 43 3.59 0.50 -18.94
C ARG A 43 4.15 -0.52 -17.94
N PRO A 44 4.78 -1.61 -18.41
CA PRO A 44 5.40 -2.59 -17.52
C PRO A 44 6.39 -1.98 -16.51
N LYS A 45 7.14 -0.95 -16.91
CA LYS A 45 8.05 -0.21 -16.02
C LYS A 45 7.33 0.58 -14.93
N GLU A 46 6.14 1.09 -15.22
CA GLU A 46 5.32 1.85 -14.27
C GLU A 46 4.66 0.92 -13.26
N TRP A 47 4.19 -0.25 -13.71
CA TRP A 47 3.75 -1.33 -12.82
C TRP A 47 4.86 -1.78 -11.86
N GLU A 48 6.11 -1.86 -12.34
CA GLU A 48 7.26 -2.14 -11.47
C GLU A 48 7.50 -1.02 -10.44
N GLY A 49 7.37 0.24 -10.85
CA GLY A 49 7.40 1.37 -9.93
C GLY A 49 6.35 1.28 -8.82
N LEU A 50 5.12 0.86 -9.17
CA LEU A 50 4.05 0.64 -8.18
C LEU A 50 4.36 -0.50 -7.21
N ARG A 51 5.03 -1.58 -7.66
CA ARG A 51 5.49 -2.66 -6.77
C ARG A 51 6.49 -2.15 -5.75
N VAL A 52 7.47 -1.34 -6.19
CA VAL A 52 8.44 -0.72 -5.30
C VAL A 52 7.76 0.20 -4.29
N MET A 53 6.84 1.05 -4.74
CA MET A 53 6.09 1.94 -3.83
C MET A 53 5.25 1.14 -2.84
N CYS A 54 4.53 0.11 -3.28
CA CYS A 54 3.74 -0.74 -2.40
C CYS A 54 4.61 -1.36 -1.30
N ARG A 55 5.82 -1.82 -1.65
CA ARG A 55 6.77 -2.38 -0.68
C ARG A 55 7.33 -1.36 0.30
N ILE A 56 7.60 -0.13 -0.14
CA ILE A 56 8.05 0.96 0.75
C ILE A 56 6.94 1.31 1.76
N LEU A 57 5.69 1.23 1.34
CA LEU A 57 4.52 1.55 2.14
C LEU A 57 4.03 0.38 2.99
N GLU A 58 4.59 -0.81 2.80
CA GLU A 58 4.29 -1.97 3.62
C GLU A 58 4.76 -1.69 5.05
N VAL A 59 3.80 -1.55 5.97
CA VAL A 59 4.12 -1.39 7.39
C VAL A 59 4.72 -2.69 7.85
N CYS A 60 6.03 -2.72 8.09
CA CYS A 60 6.64 -3.76 8.91
C CYS A 60 6.02 -3.65 10.30
N PRO A 61 5.22 -4.64 10.76
CA PRO A 61 5.05 -4.76 12.18
C PRO A 61 6.46 -5.04 12.70
N LEU A 62 7.03 -4.10 13.49
CA LEU A 62 8.07 -4.48 14.42
C LEU A 62 7.51 -5.72 15.13
N SER A 63 8.21 -6.85 14.95
CA SER A 63 7.84 -8.13 15.55
C SER A 63 7.30 -7.86 16.95
N PRO A 64 6.11 -8.37 17.32
CA PRO A 64 5.68 -8.24 18.69
C PRO A 64 6.70 -8.99 19.55
N CYS A 65 7.61 -8.27 20.20
CA CYS A 65 8.16 -8.72 21.45
C CYS A 65 6.96 -8.82 22.39
N THR A 66 6.36 -10.01 22.45
CA THR A 66 5.23 -10.36 23.32
C THR A 66 5.54 -10.18 24.80
N SER A 67 6.78 -9.80 25.16
CA SER A 67 7.22 -9.49 26.52
C SER A 67 7.09 -8.01 26.93
N CYS A 68 6.82 -7.06 26.03
CA CYS A 68 6.85 -5.63 26.35
C CYS A 68 5.47 -4.94 26.41
N PHE A 69 4.39 -5.71 26.58
CA PHE A 69 3.01 -5.19 26.75
C PHE A 69 2.78 -4.57 28.14
N GLY A 70 3.64 -3.63 28.48
CA GLY A 70 3.59 -2.89 29.72
C GLY A 70 4.74 -1.90 29.67
N THR A 71 4.41 -0.64 29.89
CA THR A 71 5.34 0.50 30.06
C THR A 71 5.76 1.22 28.76
N GLN A 72 5.02 2.30 28.51
CA GLN A 72 5.49 3.65 28.14
C GLN A 72 5.28 4.16 26.71
N VAL A 73 4.05 4.64 26.50
CA VAL A 73 3.63 5.67 25.53
C VAL A 73 4.03 7.09 26.02
N PHE A 74 5.14 7.25 26.76
CA PHE A 74 5.57 8.55 27.28
C PHE A 74 7.06 8.79 27.03
N SER A 75 7.43 9.21 25.81
CA SER A 75 8.75 9.85 25.61
C SER A 75 8.93 10.65 24.30
N ILE A 76 7.86 11.07 23.62
CA ILE A 76 8.01 11.99 22.47
C ILE A 76 7.15 13.26 22.64
N LEU A 77 6.98 13.73 23.88
CA LEU A 77 6.42 15.05 24.15
C LEU A 77 6.74 15.53 25.58
N VAL A 78 8.02 15.83 25.84
CA VAL A 78 8.53 17.03 26.55
C VAL A 78 9.94 17.28 26.03
#